data_AF-A0A7M3SHV9-F1
#
_entry.id   AF-A0A7M3SHV9-F1
#
_cell.length_a   1.000
_cell.length_b   1.000
_cell.length_c   1.000
_cell.angle_alpha   90.00
_cell.angle_beta   90.00
_cell.angle_gamma   90.00
#
_symmetry.space_group_name_H-M   'P 1'
#
loop_
_entity.id
_entity.type
_entity.pdbx_description
1 polymer ?
#
loop_
_entity_poly.entity_id
_entity_poly.type
_entity_poly.pdbx_seq_one_letter_code
_entity_poly.pdbx_strand_id
1 'polypeptide(L)'
;MSRNPRENLILGGFICIAFGAFFTVSGVYALASTVGILGIALFVFGMSLRSNIAMSEAAVRDWRPAEGQLPDAGRVMYRVDVTIDEPIESTIVCGPCGKITTQPGIKPPQFTCRHCDIELWNDGEE
;
A
#
# COMPACT_ATOMS: atom_id res chain seq x y z
N MET A 1 5.91 5.65 -21.00
CA MET A 1 5.87 6.36 -19.70
C MET A 1 6.39 5.40 -18.64
N SER A 2 7.40 5.78 -17.86
CA SER A 2 7.99 4.91 -16.83
C SER A 2 6.98 4.62 -15.72
N ARG A 3 6.86 3.36 -15.31
CA ARG A 3 5.90 2.91 -14.27
C ARG A 3 6.09 3.64 -12.93
N ASN A 4 7.32 4.04 -12.61
CA ASN A 4 7.76 4.51 -11.30
C ASN A 4 8.67 5.76 -11.45
N PRO A 5 8.11 6.95 -11.79
CA PRO A 5 8.90 8.14 -12.10
C PRO A 5 9.67 8.67 -10.88
N ARG A 6 9.09 8.56 -9.68
CA ARG A 6 9.72 8.97 -8.42
C ARG A 6 10.98 8.15 -8.15
N GLU A 7 10.85 6.83 -8.20
CA GLU A 7 11.91 5.87 -7.90
C GLU A 7 13.05 5.99 -8.92
N ASN A 8 12.72 6.18 -10.20
CA ASN A 8 13.70 6.40 -11.26
C ASN A 8 14.49 7.70 -11.07
N LEU A 9 13.82 8.78 -10.66
CA LEU A 9 14.46 10.07 -10.37
C LEU A 9 15.40 9.97 -9.16
N ILE A 10 14.94 9.33 -8.07
CA ILE A 10 15.74 9.14 -6.85
C ILE A 10 16.97 8.26 -7.16
N LEU A 11 16.78 7.13 -7.84
CA LEU A 11 17.86 6.22 -8.18
C LEU A 11 18.86 6.87 -9.15
N GLY A 12 18.36 7.55 -10.19
CA GLY A 12 19.19 8.31 -11.12
C GLY A 12 19.99 9.41 -10.43
N GLY A 13 19.34 10.19 -9.56
CA GLY A 13 19.98 11.22 -8.74
C GLY A 13 21.08 10.65 -7.84
N PHE A 14 20.82 9.54 -7.15
CA PHE A 14 21.80 8.84 -6.32
C PHE A 14 23.03 8.38 -7.13
N ILE A 15 22.80 7.77 -8.30
CA ILE A 15 23.88 7.34 -9.20
C ILE A 15 24.73 8.55 -9.64
N CYS A 16 24.10 9.66 -10.03
CA CYS A 16 24.80 10.88 -10.39
C CYS A 16 25.62 11.45 -9.21
N ILE A 17 25.10 11.44 -7.99
CA ILE A 17 25.84 11.88 -6.80
C ILE A 17 27.08 11.00 -6.58
N ALA A 18 26.94 9.67 -6.69
CA ALA A 18 28.04 8.73 -6.53
C ALA A 18 29.14 8.97 -7.59
N PHE A 19 28.76 9.17 -8.86
CA PHE A 19 29.72 9.49 -9.92
C PHE A 19 30.35 10.87 -9.75
N GLY A 20 29.61 11.89 -9.30
CA GLY A 20 30.15 13.20 -8.97
C GLY A 20 31.22 13.14 -7.88
N ALA A 21 30.97 12.35 -6.83
CA ALA A 21 31.95 12.09 -5.77
C ALA A 21 33.19 11.36 -6.32
N PHE A 22 33.00 10.33 -7.15
CA PHE A 22 34.10 9.61 -7.80
C PHE A 22 34.98 10.54 -8.67
N PHE A 23 34.36 11.41 -9.48
CA PHE A 23 35.10 12.38 -10.29
C PHE A 23 35.85 13.44 -9.48
N THR A 24 35.38 13.73 -8.26
CA THR A 24 36.08 14.61 -7.32
C THR A 24 37.40 13.97 -6.89
N VAL A 25 37.39 12.67 -6.58
CA VAL A 25 38.60 11.92 -6.22
C VAL A 25 39.58 11.83 -7.40
N SER A 26 39.08 11.72 -8.63
CA SER A 26 39.92 11.67 -9.83
C SER A 26 40.43 13.05 -10.29
N GLY A 27 40.13 14.13 -9.57
CA GLY A 27 40.58 15.49 -9.89
C GLY A 27 39.86 16.16 -11.08
N VAL A 28 38.75 15.60 -11.56
CA VAL A 28 38.00 16.13 -12.72
C VAL A 28 36.84 17.01 -12.23
N TYR A 29 37.18 18.15 -11.63
CA TYR A 29 36.23 18.99 -10.86
C TYR A 29 35.07 19.58 -11.68
N ALA A 30 35.27 19.85 -12.97
CA ALA A 30 34.20 20.38 -13.84
C ALA A 30 33.08 19.33 -14.07
N LEU A 31 33.45 18.07 -14.31
CA LEU A 31 32.48 16.98 -14.41
C LEU A 31 31.91 16.60 -13.04
N ALA A 32 32.76 16.60 -12.00
CA ALA A 32 32.32 16.32 -10.64
C ALA A 32 31.21 17.27 -10.18
N SER A 33 31.41 18.58 -10.37
CA SER A 33 30.44 19.59 -9.96
C SER A 33 29.15 19.52 -10.77
N THR A 34 29.23 19.40 -12.09
CA THR A 34 28.04 19.32 -12.95
C THR A 34 27.21 18.07 -12.69
N VAL A 35 27.83 16.88 -12.67
CA VAL A 35 27.15 15.61 -12.44
C VAL A 35 26.64 15.51 -11.00
N GLY A 36 27.44 15.96 -10.02
CA GLY A 36 27.06 15.95 -8.61
C GLY A 36 25.89 16.88 -8.29
N ILE A 37 25.94 18.14 -8.73
CA ILE A 37 24.88 19.13 -8.48
C ILE A 37 23.58 18.69 -9.17
N LEU A 38 23.67 18.23 -10.42
CA LEU A 38 22.49 17.70 -11.12
C LEU A 38 21.92 16.48 -10.39
N GLY A 39 22.78 15.58 -9.89
CA GLY A 39 22.36 14.44 -9.10
C GLY A 39 21.60 14.83 -7.83
N ILE A 40 22.09 15.83 -7.10
CA ILE A 40 21.40 16.39 -5.91
C ILE A 40 20.03 16.95 -6.33
N ALA A 41 19.96 17.73 -7.40
CA ALA A 41 18.72 18.32 -7.88
C ALA A 41 17.68 17.23 -8.25
N LEU A 42 18.09 16.20 -8.99
CA LEU A 42 17.24 15.06 -9.36
C LEU A 42 16.78 14.28 -8.13
N PHE A 43 17.66 14.09 -7.15
CA PHE A 43 17.34 13.37 -5.91
C PHE A 43 16.30 14.13 -5.07
N VAL A 44 16.51 15.44 -4.86
CA VAL A 44 15.57 16.31 -4.12
C VAL A 44 14.23 16.41 -4.85
N PHE A 45 14.25 16.58 -6.17
CA PHE A 45 13.03 16.59 -6.97
C PHE A 45 12.33 15.23 -6.91
N GLY A 46 13.05 14.12 -7.03
CA GLY A 46 12.52 12.78 -6.87
C GLY A 46 11.85 12.56 -5.51
N MET A 47 12.43 13.08 -4.42
CA MET A 47 11.82 12.99 -3.08
C MET A 47 10.51 13.78 -2.96
N SER A 48 10.32 14.86 -3.72
CA SER A 48 9.09 15.66 -3.68
C SER A 48 7.93 15.04 -4.46
N LEU A 49 8.19 14.08 -5.35
CA LEU A 49 7.15 13.33 -6.06
C LEU A 49 6.46 12.33 -5.11
N ARG A 50 5.13 12.21 -5.23
CA ARG A 50 4.39 11.12 -4.57
C ARG A 50 4.69 9.80 -5.26
N SER A 51 4.87 8.74 -4.47
CA SER A 51 4.87 7.38 -5.00
C SER A 51 3.44 6.98 -5.34
N ASN A 52 3.20 6.57 -6.58
CA ASN A 52 2.00 5.85 -6.98
C ASN A 52 2.26 4.34 -6.97
N ILE A 53 2.83 3.84 -5.87
CA ILE A 53 2.95 2.39 -5.63
C ILE A 53 1.61 1.94 -5.06
N ALA A 54 0.56 2.03 -5.87
CA ALA A 54 -0.75 1.45 -5.58
C ALA A 54 -0.89 0.16 -6.38
N MET A 55 -1.69 -0.78 -5.86
CA MET A 55 -2.13 -1.90 -6.67
C MET A 55 -3.02 -1.40 -7.81
N SER A 56 -3.05 -2.11 -8.94
CA SER A 56 -4.04 -1.80 -9.97
C SER A 56 -5.43 -2.12 -9.46
N GLU A 57 -6.43 -1.38 -9.91
CA GLU A 57 -7.85 -1.60 -9.53
C GLU A 57 -8.27 -3.06 -9.72
N ALA A 58 -7.85 -3.70 -10.82
CA ALA A 58 -8.10 -5.11 -11.07
C ALA A 58 -7.45 -6.03 -10.03
N ALA A 59 -6.20 -5.75 -9.62
CA ALA A 59 -5.51 -6.54 -8.61
C ALA A 59 -6.11 -6.34 -7.21
N VAL A 60 -6.63 -5.15 -6.91
CA VAL A 60 -7.37 -4.87 -5.66
C VAL A 60 -8.66 -5.68 -5.64
N ARG A 61 -9.43 -5.70 -6.73
CA ARG A 61 -10.69 -6.45 -6.82
C ARG A 61 -10.53 -7.96 -6.79
N ASP A 62 -9.43 -8.48 -7.34
CA ASP A 62 -9.12 -9.90 -7.33
C ASP A 62 -8.58 -10.37 -5.97
N TRP A 63 -8.16 -9.44 -5.10
CA TRP A 63 -7.68 -9.77 -3.77
C TRP A 63 -8.84 -10.26 -2.88
N ARG A 64 -8.69 -11.44 -2.29
CA ARG A 64 -9.64 -12.00 -1.32
C ARG A 64 -8.92 -12.70 -0.18
N PRO A 65 -9.39 -12.57 1.07
CA PRO A 65 -8.86 -13.36 2.17
C PRO A 65 -9.22 -14.84 2.01
N ALA A 66 -8.43 -15.71 2.65
CA ALA A 66 -8.71 -17.14 2.63
C ALA A 66 -10.06 -17.45 3.32
N GLU A 67 -10.87 -18.27 2.68
CA GLU A 67 -12.06 -18.85 3.29
C GLU A 67 -11.65 -19.87 4.35
N GLY A 68 -12.34 -19.86 5.50
CA GLY A 68 -12.04 -20.78 6.58
C GLY A 68 -12.72 -20.40 7.88
N GLN A 69 -13.06 -21.42 8.67
CA GLN A 69 -13.61 -21.23 10.00
C GLN A 69 -12.52 -20.68 10.92
N LEU A 70 -12.82 -19.60 11.63
CA LEU A 70 -11.91 -19.04 12.63
C LEU A 70 -11.97 -19.92 13.90
N PRO A 71 -10.85 -20.08 14.63
CA PRO A 71 -10.84 -20.84 15.87
C PRO A 71 -11.78 -20.18 16.90
N ASP A 72 -12.45 -21.03 17.69
CA ASP A 72 -13.30 -20.55 18.77
C ASP A 72 -12.44 -20.04 19.93
N ALA A 73 -12.71 -18.80 20.36
CA ALA A 73 -12.00 -18.10 21.42
C ALA A 73 -12.92 -17.69 22.58
N GLY A 74 -14.10 -18.32 22.71
CA GLY A 74 -15.09 -17.98 23.73
C GLY A 74 -15.87 -16.68 23.45
N ARG A 75 -15.70 -16.11 22.26
CA ARG A 75 -16.47 -14.98 21.70
C ARG A 75 -16.61 -15.18 20.20
N VAL A 76 -17.60 -14.54 19.59
CA VAL A 76 -17.78 -14.56 18.13
C VAL A 76 -16.56 -13.90 17.48
N MET A 77 -15.77 -14.71 16.77
CA MET A 77 -14.61 -14.21 16.02
C MET A 77 -15.04 -13.76 14.63
N TYR A 78 -14.39 -12.72 14.11
CA TYR A 78 -14.57 -12.24 12.75
C TYR A 78 -13.27 -11.57 12.28
N ARG A 79 -13.09 -11.48 10.97
CA ARG A 79 -12.00 -10.74 10.34
C ARG A 79 -12.60 -9.70 9.39
N VAL A 80 -12.12 -8.46 9.48
CA VAL A 80 -12.48 -7.39 8.54
C VAL A 80 -11.19 -6.90 7.90
N ASP A 81 -11.10 -7.04 6.59
CA ASP A 81 -10.05 -6.44 5.78
C ASP A 81 -10.65 -5.32 4.95
N VAL A 82 -10.00 -4.15 4.91
CA VAL A 82 -10.44 -3.00 4.10
C VAL A 82 -9.32 -2.67 3.13
N THR A 83 -9.64 -2.52 1.86
CA THR A 83 -8.66 -2.10 0.85
C THR A 83 -8.20 -0.66 1.11
N ILE A 84 -6.91 -0.42 0.95
CA ILE A 84 -6.30 0.90 1.12
C ILE A 84 -6.35 1.69 -0.20
N ASP A 85 -6.14 0.99 -1.31
CA ASP A 85 -6.21 1.53 -2.66
C ASP A 85 -7.63 1.39 -3.22
N GLU A 86 -8.00 2.24 -4.19
CA GLU A 86 -9.30 2.14 -4.85
C GLU A 86 -9.45 0.84 -5.67
N PRO A 87 -10.64 0.19 -5.64
CA PRO A 87 -11.84 0.62 -4.94
C PRO A 87 -11.77 0.30 -3.43
N ILE A 88 -12.23 1.24 -2.60
CA ILE A 88 -12.33 1.03 -1.14
C ILE A 88 -13.50 0.07 -0.87
N GLU A 89 -13.18 -1.15 -0.46
CA GLU A 89 -14.12 -2.24 -0.18
C GLU A 89 -13.73 -2.92 1.13
N SER A 90 -14.73 -3.35 1.87
CA SER A 90 -14.55 -4.15 3.08
C SER A 90 -14.93 -5.60 2.81
N THR A 91 -14.03 -6.50 3.18
CA THR A 91 -14.22 -7.93 3.10
C THR A 91 -14.27 -8.51 4.51
N ILE A 92 -15.39 -9.16 4.82
CA ILE A 92 -15.74 -9.59 6.17
C ILE A 92 -15.84 -11.11 6.18
N VAL A 93 -15.00 -11.76 6.99
CA VAL A 93 -15.04 -13.21 7.22
C VAL A 93 -15.76 -13.47 8.54
N CYS A 94 -16.87 -14.19 8.46
CA CYS A 94 -17.60 -14.64 9.64
C CYS A 94 -16.89 -15.84 10.26
N GLY A 95 -16.52 -15.77 11.55
CA GLY A 95 -15.87 -16.90 12.23
C GLY A 95 -16.74 -18.15 12.37
N PRO A 96 -18.02 -18.04 12.79
CA PRO A 96 -18.90 -19.19 12.93
C PRO A 96 -19.17 -19.97 11.64
N CYS A 97 -19.48 -19.29 10.52
CA CYS A 97 -19.83 -19.97 9.27
C CYS A 97 -18.71 -20.00 8.22
N GLY A 98 -17.59 -19.32 8.47
CA GLY A 98 -16.44 -19.25 7.56
C GLY A 98 -16.69 -18.50 6.25
N LYS A 99 -17.89 -17.95 6.03
CA LYS A 99 -18.24 -17.27 4.78
C LYS A 99 -17.75 -15.84 4.74
N ILE A 100 -17.40 -15.43 3.52
CA ILE A 100 -16.93 -14.10 3.19
C ILE A 100 -18.09 -13.27 2.64
N THR A 101 -18.22 -12.05 3.13
CA THR A 101 -19.10 -11.02 2.57
C THR A 101 -18.26 -9.81 2.18
N THR A 102 -18.35 -9.39 0.92
CA THR A 102 -17.70 -8.17 0.43
C THR A 102 -18.75 -7.08 0.26
N GLN A 103 -18.44 -5.87 0.71
CA GLN A 103 -19.31 -4.70 0.57
C GLN A 103 -18.48 -3.45 0.24
N PRO A 104 -19.05 -2.49 -0.52
CA PRO A 104 -18.35 -1.26 -0.85
C PRO A 104 -18.20 -0.36 0.39
N GLY A 105 -17.07 0.35 0.45
CA GLY A 105 -16.75 1.30 1.51
C GLY A 105 -15.98 0.72 2.69
N ILE A 106 -15.76 1.58 3.69
CA ILE A 106 -15.01 1.26 4.92
C ILE A 106 -15.75 0.28 5.83
N LYS A 107 -15.09 -0.17 6.91
CA LYS A 107 -15.70 -1.01 7.96
C LYS A 107 -17.03 -0.37 8.43
N PRO A 108 -18.16 -1.07 8.35
CA PRO A 108 -19.43 -0.56 8.84
C PRO A 108 -19.44 -0.55 10.39
N PRO A 109 -20.21 0.35 11.03
CA PRO A 109 -20.27 0.44 12.49
C PRO A 109 -20.92 -0.78 13.14
N GLN A 110 -21.82 -1.46 12.43
CA GLN A 110 -22.45 -2.69 12.87
C GLN A 110 -22.51 -3.67 11.71
N PHE A 111 -22.44 -4.97 12.00
CA PHE A 111 -22.56 -5.99 10.97
C PHE A 111 -23.10 -7.32 11.50
N THR A 112 -24.09 -7.83 10.79
CA THR A 112 -24.69 -9.14 10.99
C THR A 112 -24.37 -10.02 9.78
N CYS A 113 -23.92 -11.25 10.03
CA CYS A 113 -23.63 -12.18 8.95
C CYS A 113 -24.92 -12.61 8.24
N ARG A 114 -25.03 -12.36 6.92
CA ARG A 114 -26.21 -12.74 6.12
C ARG A 114 -26.41 -14.26 5.91
N HIS A 115 -25.47 -15.08 6.38
CA HIS A 115 -25.55 -16.53 6.19
C HIS A 115 -25.96 -17.31 7.43
N CYS A 116 -25.57 -16.85 8.62
CA CYS A 116 -25.90 -17.50 9.88
C CYS A 116 -26.67 -16.58 10.83
N ASP A 117 -26.99 -15.35 10.41
CA ASP A 117 -27.75 -14.34 11.16
C ASP A 117 -27.16 -13.99 12.54
N ILE A 118 -25.86 -14.25 12.72
CA ILE A 118 -25.12 -13.90 13.94
C ILE A 118 -24.60 -12.47 13.80
N GLU A 119 -24.88 -11.65 14.80
CA GLU A 119 -24.26 -10.33 14.96
C GLU A 119 -22.77 -10.49 15.29
N LEU A 120 -21.92 -9.90 14.46
CA LEU A 120 -20.47 -9.99 14.62
C LEU A 120 -19.94 -8.84 15.48
N TRP A 121 -20.43 -7.62 15.24
CA TRP A 121 -20.13 -6.45 16.05
C TRP A 121 -21.22 -5.39 15.91
N ASN A 122 -21.30 -4.53 16.92
CA ASN A 122 -22.12 -3.34 16.94
C ASN A 122 -21.37 -2.28 17.76
N ASP A 123 -20.70 -1.37 17.06
CA ASP A 123 -19.92 -0.28 17.66
C ASP A 123 -20.85 0.87 18.15
N GLY A 124 -22.19 0.73 18.03
CA GLY A 124 -23.19 1.71 18.43
C GLY A 124 -23.89 1.44 19.78
N GLU A 125 -23.58 0.33 20.44
CA GLU A 125 -24.00 0.04 21.82
C GLU A 125 -22.89 0.43 22.81
N GLU A 126 -22.58 1.73 22.90
CA GLU A 126 -21.87 2.36 24.03
C GLU A 126 -22.55 3.67 24.44
#